data_AF-A0A1Q5HGA3-F1
#
_entry.id   AF-A0A1Q5HGA3-F1
#
_cell.length_a   1.000
_cell.length_b   1.000
_cell.length_c   1.000
_cell.angle_alpha   90.00
_cell.angle_beta   90.00
_cell.angle_gamma   90.00
#
_symmetry.space_group_name_H-M   'P 1'
#
loop_
_entity.id
_entity.type
_entity.pdbx_description
1 polymer ?
#
loop_
_entity_poly.entity_id
_entity_poly.type
_entity_poly.pdbx_seq_one_letter_code
_entity_poly.pdbx_strand_id
1 'polypeptide(L)'
;MREVPEVPDVPEPTRDRSGRGPTGRVPFQVVEVTGPSMVPTLHHGDWLLVHYGATVRPGDVVILRHPFQQDLLIVKRAAERRRGGWWVLADNTFAGGDSTDYGTVPEELVLARARVRYRPLKKDQRTLGGVLAWAVRAVRPVSAARSVSRRLRAR
;
A
#
# COMPACT_ATOMS: atom_id res chain seq x y z
N MET A 1 -11.35 33.62 -65.92
CA MET A 1 -11.44 32.15 -65.79
C MET A 1 -10.07 31.66 -65.39
N ARG A 2 -9.82 31.53 -64.09
CA ARG A 2 -8.55 31.03 -63.53
C ARG A 2 -8.86 29.67 -62.91
N GLU A 3 -8.22 28.64 -63.43
CA GLU A 3 -8.33 27.26 -62.96
C GLU A 3 -7.86 27.18 -61.50
N VAL A 4 -8.74 26.65 -60.65
CA VAL A 4 -8.44 26.37 -59.24
C VAL A 4 -7.77 25.00 -59.21
N PRO A 5 -6.58 24.82 -58.61
CA PRO A 5 -5.96 23.50 -58.52
C PRO A 5 -6.77 22.61 -57.58
N GLU A 6 -7.06 21.39 -58.05
CA GLU A 6 -7.73 20.32 -57.33
C GLU A 6 -6.86 19.87 -56.14
N VAL A 7 -7.37 20.04 -54.92
CA VAL A 7 -6.72 19.63 -53.67
C VAL A 7 -6.89 18.11 -53.53
N PRO A 8 -5.82 17.31 -53.38
CA PRO A 8 -5.94 15.88 -53.17
C PRO A 8 -6.65 15.56 -51.85
N ASP A 9 -7.62 14.65 -51.90
CA ASP A 9 -8.34 14.08 -50.76
C ASP A 9 -7.33 13.47 -49.77
N VAL A 10 -7.18 14.11 -48.61
CA VAL A 10 -6.34 13.60 -47.53
C VAL A 10 -7.23 12.70 -46.68
N PRO A 11 -7.01 11.37 -46.65
CA PRO A 11 -7.80 10.51 -45.77
C PRO A 11 -7.50 10.87 -44.32
N GLU A 12 -8.54 11.25 -43.59
CA GLU A 12 -8.48 11.49 -42.14
C GLU A 12 -7.85 10.28 -41.44
N PRO A 13 -6.84 10.46 -40.56
CA PRO A 13 -6.37 9.35 -39.75
C PRO A 13 -7.53 8.90 -38.87
N THR A 14 -8.07 7.74 -39.25
CA THR A 14 -9.04 6.96 -38.51
C THR A 14 -8.66 6.98 -37.05
N ARG A 15 -9.58 7.43 -36.19
CA ARG A 15 -9.54 7.22 -34.75
C ARG A 15 -9.52 5.72 -34.50
N ASP A 16 -8.34 5.13 -34.54
CA ASP A 16 -8.16 3.76 -34.09
C ASP A 16 -8.34 3.75 -32.58
N ARG A 17 -9.50 3.21 -32.21
CA ARG A 17 -9.86 2.76 -30.88
C ARG A 17 -8.87 1.67 -30.49
N SER A 18 -7.68 2.06 -30.04
CA SER A 18 -6.83 1.13 -29.31
C SER A 18 -7.46 0.91 -27.93
N GLY A 19 -8.39 -0.04 -27.88
CA GLY A 19 -8.73 -0.79 -26.68
C GLY A 19 -7.45 -1.43 -26.17
N ARG A 20 -6.72 -0.70 -25.32
CA ARG A 20 -5.66 -1.27 -24.53
C ARG A 20 -6.36 -2.11 -23.46
N GLY A 21 -6.41 -3.42 -23.71
CA GLY A 21 -6.90 -4.41 -22.76
C GLY A 21 -6.26 -4.22 -21.38
N PRO A 22 -6.86 -4.78 -20.31
CA PRO A 22 -6.35 -4.62 -18.96
C PRO A 22 -4.93 -5.19 -18.93
N THR A 23 -3.94 -4.29 -18.92
CA THR A 23 -2.55 -4.66 -18.66
C THR A 23 -2.56 -5.27 -17.27
N GLY A 24 -2.49 -6.59 -17.20
CA GLY A 24 -2.45 -7.35 -15.95
C GLY A 24 -1.21 -6.96 -15.17
N ARG A 25 -1.30 -5.86 -14.42
CA ARG A 25 -0.32 -5.57 -13.37
C ARG A 25 -0.44 -6.72 -12.39
N VAL A 26 0.67 -7.41 -12.17
CA VAL A 26 0.76 -8.34 -11.04
C VAL A 26 0.24 -7.61 -9.80
N PRO A 27 -0.75 -8.16 -9.08
CA PRO A 27 -1.39 -7.42 -8.00
C PRO A 27 -0.46 -7.28 -6.79
N PHE A 28 0.78 -7.78 -6.88
CA PHE A 28 1.78 -7.75 -5.83
C PHE A 28 2.95 -6.83 -6.18
N GLN A 29 3.41 -6.07 -5.19
CA GLN A 29 4.62 -5.26 -5.28
C GLN A 29 5.42 -5.37 -3.98
N VAL A 30 6.72 -5.12 -4.08
CA VAL A 30 7.58 -4.94 -2.92
C VAL A 30 7.78 -3.45 -2.67
N VAL A 31 7.57 -3.01 -1.44
CA VAL A 31 7.85 -1.62 -1.02
C VAL A 31 8.76 -1.59 0.19
N GLU A 32 9.63 -0.58 0.25
CA GLU A 32 10.45 -0.33 1.43
C GLU A 32 9.69 0.55 2.44
N VAL A 33 9.84 0.24 3.73
CA VAL A 33 9.25 1.00 4.82
C VAL A 33 10.14 2.18 5.18
N THR A 34 9.57 3.38 5.13
CA THR A 34 10.23 4.62 5.55
C THR A 34 9.57 5.20 6.80
N GLY A 35 10.40 5.74 7.69
CA GLY A 35 9.95 6.40 8.91
C GLY A 35 9.55 5.47 10.07
N PRO A 36 9.24 6.04 11.25
CA PRO A 36 9.06 5.29 12.49
C PRO A 36 7.60 4.99 12.85
N SER A 37 6.62 5.35 12.01
CA SER A 37 5.19 5.34 12.36
C SER A 37 4.60 3.96 12.67
N MET A 38 5.23 2.91 12.14
CA MET A 38 4.77 1.54 12.30
C MET A 38 5.63 0.72 13.28
N VAL A 39 6.58 1.35 13.98
CA VAL A 39 7.35 0.69 15.05
C VAL A 39 6.40 0.33 16.20
N PRO A 40 6.49 -0.89 16.81
CA PRO A 40 7.51 -1.93 16.61
C PRO A 40 7.17 -2.96 15.51
N THR A 41 6.01 -2.86 14.85
CA THR A 41 5.60 -3.82 13.82
C THR A 41 6.50 -3.75 12.60
N LEU A 42 6.78 -2.55 12.10
CA LEU A 42 7.67 -2.31 10.96
C LEU A 42 8.73 -1.30 11.38
N HIS A 43 9.96 -1.59 11.02
CA HIS A 43 11.09 -0.70 11.19
C HIS A 43 11.48 -0.09 9.85
N HIS A 44 12.11 1.07 9.90
CA HIS A 44 12.71 1.66 8.71
C HIS A 44 13.67 0.68 8.03
N GLY A 45 13.57 0.56 6.71
CA GLY A 45 14.34 -0.38 5.90
C GLY A 45 13.79 -1.81 5.87
N ASP A 46 12.69 -2.10 6.58
CA ASP A 46 11.94 -3.34 6.35
C ASP A 46 11.29 -3.29 4.95
N TRP A 47 11.17 -4.43 4.28
CA TRP A 47 10.52 -4.56 2.98
C TRP A 47 9.18 -5.28 3.13
N LEU A 48 8.16 -4.81 2.43
CA LEU A 48 6.81 -5.35 2.46
C LEU A 48 6.42 -5.92 1.10
N LEU A 49 5.97 -7.16 1.08
CA LEU A 49 5.17 -7.68 -0.02
C LEU A 49 3.72 -7.22 0.19
N VAL A 50 3.23 -6.37 -0.71
CA VAL A 50 1.88 -5.81 -0.66
C VAL A 50 1.01 -6.34 -1.78
N HIS A 51 -0.30 -6.38 -1.53
CA HIS A 51 -1.32 -6.84 -2.46
C HIS A 51 -2.30 -5.69 -2.75
N TYR A 52 -2.24 -5.14 -3.97
CA TYR A 52 -3.14 -4.12 -4.47
C TYR A 52 -4.54 -4.69 -4.74
N GLY A 53 -5.58 -3.92 -4.46
CA GLY A 53 -6.97 -4.34 -4.64
C GLY A 53 -7.45 -5.44 -3.68
N ALA A 54 -6.63 -5.80 -2.69
CA ALA A 54 -6.99 -6.78 -1.69
C ALA A 54 -8.07 -6.26 -0.74
N THR A 55 -9.01 -7.12 -0.35
CA THR A 55 -9.95 -6.79 0.74
C THR A 55 -9.20 -6.53 2.04
N VAL A 56 -9.38 -5.32 2.57
CA VAL A 56 -8.82 -4.87 3.85
C VAL A 56 -9.75 -5.29 4.99
N ARG A 57 -9.15 -5.73 6.10
CA ARG A 57 -9.84 -6.09 7.34
C ARG A 57 -9.25 -5.32 8.53
N PRO A 58 -10.02 -5.13 9.62
CA PRO A 58 -9.46 -4.60 10.86
C PRO A 58 -8.20 -5.38 11.29
N GLY A 59 -7.17 -4.65 11.71
CA GLY A 59 -5.85 -5.16 12.05
C GLY A 59 -4.86 -5.26 10.89
N ASP A 60 -5.30 -5.12 9.63
CA ASP A 60 -4.39 -5.16 8.49
C ASP A 60 -3.48 -3.92 8.45
N VAL A 61 -2.24 -4.11 8.01
CA VAL A 61 -1.36 -2.99 7.66
C VAL A 61 -1.58 -2.67 6.18
N VAL A 62 -1.78 -1.40 5.89
CA VAL A 62 -2.17 -0.91 4.57
C VAL A 62 -1.26 0.21 4.10
N ILE A 63 -1.07 0.29 2.78
CA ILE A 63 -0.55 1.46 2.11
C ILE A 63 -1.74 2.32 1.69
N LEU A 64 -1.69 3.61 2.01
CA LEU A 64 -2.71 4.57 1.62
C LEU A 64 -2.10 5.89 1.15
N ARG A 65 -2.83 6.64 0.33
CA ARG A 65 -2.50 8.04 0.00
C ARG A 65 -2.90 8.94 1.16
N HIS A 66 -2.00 9.83 1.56
CA HIS A 66 -2.30 10.76 2.63
C HIS A 66 -3.45 11.71 2.23
N PRO A 67 -4.53 11.85 3.04
CA PRO A 67 -5.73 12.60 2.66
C PRO A 67 -5.47 14.05 2.25
N PHE A 68 -4.50 14.71 2.88
CA PHE A 68 -4.12 16.10 2.58
C PHE A 68 -2.87 16.24 1.72
N GLN A 69 -2.19 15.13 1.37
CA GLN A 69 -0.94 15.13 0.61
C GLN A 69 -0.98 13.96 -0.38
N GLN A 70 -1.66 14.14 -1.51
CA GLN A 70 -2.06 13.03 -2.39
C GLN A 70 -0.89 12.27 -3.05
N ASP A 71 0.27 12.92 -3.15
CA ASP A 71 1.52 12.32 -3.66
C ASP A 71 2.29 11.54 -2.58
N LEU A 72 1.90 11.67 -1.31
CA LEU A 72 2.53 10.98 -0.19
C LEU A 72 1.83 9.65 0.09
N LEU A 73 2.56 8.55 -0.09
CA LEU A 73 2.14 7.23 0.36
C LEU A 73 2.61 6.99 1.79
N ILE A 74 1.69 6.54 2.64
CA ILE A 74 1.98 6.21 4.03
C ILE A 74 1.52 4.79 4.36
N VAL A 75 2.17 4.19 5.35
CA VAL A 75 1.82 2.89 5.89
C VAL A 75 1.19 3.08 7.26
N LYS A 76 -0.01 2.52 7.46
CA LYS A 76 -0.76 2.57 8.72
C LYS A 76 -1.46 1.24 8.98
N ARG A 77 -1.94 1.04 10.21
CA ARG A 77 -2.81 -0.09 10.56
C ARG A 77 -4.27 0.32 10.42
N ALA A 78 -5.05 -0.44 9.66
CA ALA A 78 -6.50 -0.31 9.59
C ALA A 78 -7.11 -0.79 10.91
N ALA A 79 -7.46 0.12 11.82
CA ALA A 79 -7.94 -0.24 13.15
C ALA A 79 -9.40 -0.72 13.11
N GLU A 80 -10.26 -0.01 12.37
CA GLU A 80 -11.66 -0.34 12.21
C GLU A 80 -12.28 0.31 10.97
N ARG A 81 -13.37 -0.27 10.48
CA ARG A 81 -14.19 0.31 9.41
C ARG A 81 -15.19 1.28 10.02
N ARG A 82 -15.26 2.50 9.50
CA ARG A 82 -16.24 3.53 9.88
C ARG A 82 -17.07 3.97 8.67
N ARG A 83 -18.11 4.77 8.92
CA ARG A 83 -18.85 5.44 7.84
C ARG A 83 -17.88 6.29 7.03
N GLY A 84 -17.84 6.06 5.73
CA GLY A 84 -16.97 6.79 4.81
C GLY A 84 -15.57 6.20 4.62
N GLY A 85 -15.20 5.09 5.29
CA GLY A 85 -13.92 4.41 5.00
C GLY A 85 -13.26 3.77 6.22
N TRP A 86 -11.94 3.92 6.32
CA TRP A 86 -11.10 3.28 7.33
C TRP A 86 -10.59 4.28 8.36
N TRP A 87 -10.73 3.91 9.64
CA TRP A 87 -9.97 4.55 10.71
C TRP A 87 -8.62 3.87 10.81
N VAL A 88 -7.54 4.61 10.55
CA VAL A 88 -6.19 4.08 10.48
C VAL A 88 -5.33 4.68 11.59
N LEU A 89 -4.50 3.85 12.21
CA LEU A 89 -3.65 4.24 13.33
C LEU A 89 -2.18 3.93 13.02
N ALA A 90 -1.30 4.76 13.56
CA ALA A 90 0.10 4.40 13.70
C ALA A 90 0.26 3.35 14.81
N ASP A 91 1.19 2.41 14.65
CA ASP A 91 1.58 1.54 15.78
C ASP A 91 2.50 2.27 16.76
N ASN A 92 3.25 3.25 16.26
CA ASN A 92 4.03 4.16 17.08
C ASN A 92 3.19 5.40 17.41
N THR A 93 2.65 5.44 18.62
CA THR A 93 1.80 6.54 19.11
C THR A 93 2.52 7.89 19.19
N PHE A 94 3.86 7.91 19.13
CA PHE A 94 4.65 9.15 19.16
C PHE A 94 4.91 9.75 17.77
N ALA A 95 4.59 9.04 16.69
CA ALA A 95 4.88 9.49 15.33
C ALA A 95 3.81 10.42 14.74
N GLY A 96 2.61 10.44 15.32
CA GLY A 96 1.46 11.16 14.78
C GLY A 96 1.11 10.80 13.32
N GLY A 97 0.37 11.68 12.68
CA GLY A 97 0.00 11.59 11.27
C GLY A 97 -0.91 10.39 11.00
N ASP A 98 -1.91 10.16 11.85
CA ASP A 98 -2.91 9.12 11.66
C ASP A 98 -4.34 9.68 11.75
N SER A 99 -5.36 8.80 11.80
CA SER A 99 -6.75 9.24 11.81
C SER A 99 -7.13 10.13 13.00
N THR A 100 -6.35 10.21 14.08
CA THR A 100 -6.58 11.23 15.12
C THR A 100 -6.44 12.64 14.59
N ASP A 101 -5.62 12.84 13.56
CA ASP A 101 -5.25 14.16 13.06
C ASP A 101 -6.10 14.54 11.84
N TYR A 102 -6.38 13.59 10.95
CA TYR A 102 -7.10 13.83 9.69
C TYR A 102 -8.44 13.11 9.56
N GLY A 103 -8.84 12.32 10.56
CA GLY A 103 -10.11 11.61 10.57
C GLY A 103 -10.13 10.32 9.73
N THR A 104 -11.34 9.92 9.32
CA THR A 104 -11.56 8.67 8.56
C THR A 104 -11.02 8.81 7.14
N VAL A 105 -10.22 7.82 6.71
CA VAL A 105 -9.63 7.77 5.36
C VAL A 105 -10.61 7.09 4.41
N PRO A 106 -11.00 7.73 3.29
CA PRO A 106 -11.83 7.11 2.27
C PRO A 106 -11.23 5.82 1.71
N GLU A 107 -12.07 4.86 1.34
CA GLU A 107 -11.64 3.53 0.90
C GLU A 107 -10.78 3.59 -0.37
N GLU A 108 -11.09 4.53 -1.26
CA GLU A 108 -10.35 4.80 -2.49
C GLU A 108 -8.91 5.27 -2.26
N LEU A 109 -8.60 5.82 -1.08
CA LEU A 109 -7.24 6.20 -0.74
C LEU A 109 -6.44 5.01 -0.20
N VAL A 110 -7.08 3.90 0.16
CA VAL A 110 -6.43 2.68 0.63
C VAL A 110 -6.07 1.80 -0.55
N LEU A 111 -4.78 1.73 -0.88
CA LEU A 111 -4.30 1.19 -2.15
C LEU A 111 -3.99 -0.30 -2.08
N ALA A 112 -3.34 -0.72 -1.00
CA ALA A 112 -2.79 -2.07 -0.90
C ALA A 112 -2.73 -2.56 0.55
N ARG A 113 -2.79 -3.88 0.71
CA ARG A 113 -2.61 -4.57 1.98
C ARG A 113 -1.23 -5.21 2.06
N ALA A 114 -0.51 -4.99 3.14
CA ALA A 114 0.72 -5.72 3.44
C ALA A 114 0.42 -7.18 3.81
N ARG A 115 1.14 -8.11 3.21
CA ARG A 115 0.99 -9.56 3.44
C ARG A 115 2.15 -10.09 4.27
N VAL A 116 3.36 -9.74 3.87
CA VAL A 116 4.59 -10.26 4.46
C VAL A 116 5.58 -9.12 4.61
N ARG A 117 6.27 -9.09 5.74
CA ARG A 117 7.42 -8.23 5.98
C ARG A 117 8.67 -9.09 5.96
N TYR A 118 9.74 -8.62 5.33
CA TYR A 118 11.07 -9.23 5.38
C TYR A 118 12.16 -8.16 5.49
N ARG A 119 13.32 -8.53 6.04
CA ARG A 119 14.48 -7.63 6.24
C ARG A 119 15.58 -8.01 5.28
N PRO A 120 16.07 -7.15 4.38
CA PRO A 120 17.13 -7.55 3.44
C PRO A 120 18.35 -8.18 4.15
N LEU A 121 18.86 -9.29 3.58
CA LEU A 121 20.06 -9.98 4.08
C LEU A 121 21.29 -9.06 3.94
N LYS A 122 22.05 -8.90 5.02
CA LYS A 122 23.37 -8.27 4.95
C LYS A 122 24.37 -9.20 4.23
N LYS A 123 25.34 -8.63 3.51
CA LYS A 123 26.26 -9.37 2.62
C LYS A 123 27.10 -10.46 3.32
N ASP A 124 27.22 -10.38 4.64
CA ASP A 124 27.94 -11.25 5.57
C ASP A 124 27.16 -12.51 6.03
N GLN A 125 25.91 -12.70 5.57
CA GLN A 125 25.01 -13.79 6.03
C GLN A 125 24.82 -14.93 5.01
N ARG A 126 25.81 -15.21 4.13
CA ARG A 126 25.70 -16.16 2.99
C ARG A 126 25.86 -17.65 3.33
N THR A 127 25.75 -18.07 4.59
CA THR A 127 25.73 -19.49 4.94
C THR A 127 24.29 -20.01 4.90
N LEU A 128 24.07 -21.24 4.40
CA LEU A 128 22.73 -21.84 4.30
C LEU A 128 21.99 -21.85 5.65
N GLY A 129 22.70 -22.10 6.75
CA GLY A 129 22.14 -22.02 8.11
C GLY A 129 21.80 -20.58 8.54
N GLY A 130 22.61 -19.59 8.15
CA GLY A 130 22.34 -18.17 8.41
C GLY A 130 21.12 -17.66 7.65
N VAL A 131 20.93 -18.09 6.40
CA VAL A 131 19.74 -17.77 5.59
C VAL A 131 18.48 -18.40 6.18
N LEU A 132 18.53 -19.65 6.66
CA LEU A 132 17.38 -20.32 7.26
C LEU A 132 16.96 -19.64 8.58
N ALA A 133 17.93 -19.34 9.46
CA ALA A 133 17.68 -18.62 10.72
C ALA A 133 17.20 -17.17 10.48
N TRP A 134 17.74 -16.50 9.45
CA TRP A 134 17.23 -15.21 8.99
C TRP A 134 15.79 -15.32 8.50
N ALA A 135 15.45 -16.30 7.66
CA ALA A 135 14.11 -16.43 7.10
C ALA A 135 13.05 -16.57 8.20
N VAL A 136 13.33 -17.37 9.24
CA VAL A 136 12.43 -17.57 10.39
C VAL A 136 12.20 -16.28 11.21
N ARG A 137 13.17 -15.34 11.23
CA ARG A 137 13.11 -14.12 12.05
C ARG A 137 12.71 -12.88 11.26
N ALA A 138 13.09 -12.83 9.99
CA ALA A 138 12.92 -11.70 9.09
C ALA A 138 11.56 -11.76 8.40
N VAL A 139 11.16 -12.94 7.91
CA VAL A 139 9.90 -13.14 7.19
C VAL A 139 8.79 -13.39 8.20
N ARG A 140 8.04 -12.34 8.55
CA ARG A 140 6.86 -12.47 9.40
C ARG A 140 5.61 -12.08 8.62
N PRO A 141 4.51 -12.84 8.75
CA PRO A 141 3.23 -12.36 8.27
C PRO A 141 2.95 -11.04 8.99
N VAL A 142 2.49 -10.04 8.25
CA VAL A 142 1.99 -8.81 8.85
C VAL A 142 0.57 -9.12 9.34
N SER A 143 0.47 -10.07 10.27
CA SER A 143 -0.81 -10.57 10.78
C SER A 143 -1.42 -9.59 11.77
N ALA A 144 -2.75 -9.59 11.82
CA ALA A 144 -3.63 -8.87 12.74
C ALA A 144 -3.51 -9.30 14.22
N ALA A 145 -2.29 -9.59 14.70
CA ALA A 145 -2.07 -10.04 16.06
C ALA A 145 -2.23 -8.86 17.05
N ARG A 146 -3.35 -8.92 17.79
CA ARG A 146 -3.85 -8.04 18.87
C ARG A 146 -4.87 -6.97 18.48
N SER A 147 -5.97 -7.39 17.86
CA SER A 147 -7.29 -6.87 18.27
C SER A 147 -7.98 -7.87 19.20
N VAL A 148 -7.33 -8.17 20.33
CA VAL A 148 -7.98 -8.80 21.49
C VAL A 148 -7.89 -7.82 22.65
N SER A 149 -8.41 -6.62 22.42
CA SER A 149 -8.91 -5.78 23.50
C SER A 149 -10.42 -5.81 23.39
N ARG A 150 -11.00 -6.95 23.80
CA ARG A 150 -12.37 -6.98 24.31
C ARG A 150 -12.40 -5.91 25.39
N ARG A 151 -13.03 -4.78 25.10
CA ARG A 151 -13.37 -3.76 26.08
C ARG A 151 -14.18 -4.47 27.16
N LEU A 152 -13.56 -4.76 28.30
CA LEU A 152 -14.30 -4.92 29.55
C LEU A 152 -14.84 -3.52 29.85
N ARG A 153 -16.04 -3.24 29.31
CA ARG A 153 -16.90 -2.19 29.84
C ARG A 153 -17.37 -2.69 31.20
N ALA A 154 -16.68 -2.26 32.25
CA ALA A 154 -17.31 -2.17 33.56
C ALA A 154 -18.46 -1.15 33.44
N ARG A 155 -19.60 -1.53 34.01
CA ARG A 155 -20.83 -0.73 34.10
C ARG A 155 -20.64 0.44 35.04
#